data_AF-A0A919N2K4-F1
#
_entry.id   AF-A0A919N2K4-F1
#
_cell.length_a   1.000
_cell.length_b   1.000
_cell.length_c   1.000
_cell.angle_alpha   90.00
_cell.angle_beta   90.00
_cell.angle_gamma   90.00
#
_symmetry.space_group_name_H-M   'P 1'
#
loop_
_entity.id
_entity.type
_entity.pdbx_description
1 polymer ?
#
loop_
_entity_poly.entity_id
_entity_poly.type
_entity_poly.pdbx_seq_one_letter_code
_entity_poly.pdbx_strand_id
1 'polypeptide(L)'
;MLWQRFTARRTLTAEPMDNRWGASGRRHVPLIIREPEASWWAEQARTTVTVAAIREGDAGWHPERVVSRLAAEAADDELLVVFGSHGQARQHPLMAELRRCLPGCEVVPVPVRHRHGRLLRDAATVEHLLDDGHLPVVVTPANALHDVTAEIASYLRADRVLRVLQTSDGAELHQVWQRAPEPSVS
;
A
#
# COMPACT_ATOMS: atom_id res chain seq x y z
N MET A 1 -8.31 -18.09 3.70
CA MET A 1 -8.51 -16.66 4.03
C MET A 1 -8.47 -15.91 2.71
N LEU A 2 -9.61 -15.37 2.28
CA LEU A 2 -9.71 -14.58 1.05
C LEU A 2 -9.21 -13.17 1.36
N TRP A 3 -8.11 -12.77 0.74
CA TRP A 3 -7.72 -11.37 0.65
C TRP A 3 -8.81 -10.68 -0.17
N GLN A 4 -9.61 -9.82 0.48
CA GLN A 4 -10.70 -9.14 -0.18
C GLN A 4 -10.13 -8.11 -1.16
N ARG A 5 -10.62 -8.16 -2.40
CA ARG A 5 -10.30 -7.17 -3.43
C ARG A 5 -10.93 -5.84 -3.01
N PHE A 6 -10.14 -4.93 -2.48
CA PHE A 6 -10.59 -3.58 -2.14
C PHE A 6 -10.36 -2.64 -3.32
N THR A 7 -11.16 -2.81 -4.37
CA THR A 7 -11.34 -1.77 -5.38
C THR A 7 -12.22 -0.68 -4.79
N ALA A 8 -11.64 0.36 -4.19
CA ALA A 8 -12.41 1.52 -3.74
C ALA A 8 -11.62 2.84 -3.75
N ARG A 9 -10.68 3.03 -4.68
CA ARG A 9 -10.18 4.38 -4.98
C ARG A 9 -10.45 4.73 -6.43
N ARG A 10 -11.52 5.51 -6.60
CA ARG A 10 -11.91 6.26 -7.82
C ARG A 10 -12.46 5.45 -8.98
N THR A 11 -13.76 5.20 -8.90
CA THR A 11 -14.61 5.27 -10.09
C THR A 11 -15.86 6.05 -9.71
N LEU A 12 -15.91 7.33 -10.12
CA LEU A 12 -17.18 7.98 -10.39
C LEU A 12 -17.81 7.20 -11.54
N THR A 13 -18.55 6.13 -11.23
CA THR A 13 -19.42 5.47 -12.20
C THR A 13 -20.59 6.41 -12.46
N ALA A 14 -20.36 7.38 -13.36
CA ALA A 14 -21.44 7.96 -14.11
C ALA A 14 -22.01 6.84 -14.99
N GLU A 15 -23.01 6.11 -14.47
CA GLU A 15 -23.73 5.13 -15.27
C GLU A 15 -24.49 5.89 -16.38
N PRO A 16 -24.20 5.62 -17.67
CA PRO A 16 -25.04 6.12 -18.74
C PRO A 16 -26.32 5.29 -18.73
N MET A 17 -27.43 5.92 -18.36
CA MET A 17 -28.75 5.27 -18.39
C MET A 17 -29.09 4.92 -19.85
N ASP A 18 -29.22 3.62 -20.11
CA ASP A 18 -29.46 3.05 -21.43
C ASP A 18 -30.94 3.23 -21.81
N ASN A 19 -31.25 4.38 -22.41
CA ASN A 19 -32.61 4.68 -22.86
C ASN A 19 -32.74 4.28 -24.33
N ARG A 20 -33.09 3.01 -24.55
CA ARG A 20 -33.81 2.60 -25.76
C ARG A 20 -35.05 3.47 -25.91
N TRP A 21 -35.01 4.45 -26.81
CA TRP A 21 -36.06 4.84 -27.76
C TRP A 21 -35.65 6.14 -28.47
N GLY A 22 -35.93 6.19 -29.77
CA GLY A 22 -35.41 7.20 -30.68
C GLY A 22 -35.97 8.61 -30.52
N ALA A 23 -35.61 9.42 -31.53
CA ALA A 23 -35.95 10.81 -31.79
C ALA A 23 -34.99 11.86 -31.21
N SER A 24 -34.32 12.51 -32.16
CA SER A 24 -33.57 13.75 -32.09
C SER A 24 -34.18 14.83 -31.20
N GLY A 25 -33.43 15.30 -30.20
CA GLY A 25 -33.73 16.51 -29.44
C GLY A 25 -32.78 16.68 -28.26
N ARG A 26 -31.98 17.75 -28.25
CA ARG A 26 -31.12 18.11 -27.11
C ARG A 26 -31.95 18.19 -25.83
N ARG A 27 -31.68 17.32 -24.86
CA ARG A 27 -32.09 17.49 -23.46
C ARG A 27 -30.84 17.41 -22.60
N HIS A 28 -30.50 18.52 -21.93
CA HIS A 28 -29.57 18.50 -20.81
C HIS A 28 -30.12 17.54 -19.77
N VAL A 29 -29.50 16.35 -19.67
CA VAL A 29 -29.75 15.44 -18.56
C VAL A 29 -29.14 16.11 -17.33
N PRO A 30 -29.92 16.42 -16.27
CA PRO A 30 -29.33 16.95 -15.06
C PRO A 30 -28.37 15.89 -14.50
N LEU A 31 -27.13 16.29 -14.28
CA LEU A 31 -26.15 15.47 -13.59
C LEU A 31 -26.63 15.32 -12.13
N ILE A 32 -27.36 14.25 -11.84
CA ILE A 32 -27.77 13.93 -10.47
C ILE A 32 -26.55 13.35 -9.78
N ILE A 33 -25.80 14.20 -9.09
CA ILE A 33 -24.80 13.76 -8.12
C ILE A 33 -25.59 13.20 -6.94
N ARG A 34 -25.70 11.87 -6.84
CA ARG A 34 -26.18 11.25 -5.61
C ARG A 34 -25.08 11.42 -4.58
N GLU A 35 -25.41 12.02 -3.43
CA GLU A 35 -24.51 12.00 -2.29
C GLU A 35 -24.18 10.52 -1.98
N PRO A 36 -22.90 10.15 -1.88
CA PRO A 36 -22.55 8.77 -1.57
C PRO A 36 -23.10 8.42 -0.19
N GLU A 37 -23.66 7.21 -0.08
CA GLU A 37 -24.30 6.72 1.15
C GLU A 37 -23.33 6.76 2.33
N ALA A 38 -23.82 7.00 3.55
CA ALA A 38 -22.96 7.13 4.75
C ALA A 38 -22.04 5.92 5.00
N SER A 39 -22.43 4.74 4.53
CA SER A 39 -21.61 3.52 4.51
C SER A 39 -20.37 3.67 3.62
N TRP A 40 -20.48 4.35 2.49
CA TRP A 40 -19.38 4.63 1.57
C TRP A 40 -18.32 5.54 2.20
N TRP A 41 -18.75 6.56 2.96
CA TRP A 41 -17.85 7.40 3.75
C TRP A 41 -17.19 6.62 4.90
N ALA A 42 -17.93 5.74 5.56
CA ALA A 42 -17.43 4.95 6.68
C ALA A 42 -16.46 3.84 6.25
N GLU A 43 -16.63 3.27 5.05
CA GLU A 43 -15.69 2.31 4.46
C GLU A 43 -14.40 2.98 3.99
N GLN A 44 -14.47 4.19 3.40
CA GLN A 44 -13.27 4.96 3.06
C GLN A 44 -12.45 5.40 4.28
N ALA A 45 -13.08 5.55 5.44
CA ALA A 45 -12.41 5.98 6.67
C ALA A 45 -11.61 4.87 7.38
N ARG A 46 -11.64 3.62 6.89
CA ARG A 46 -11.17 2.44 7.66
C ARG A 46 -9.89 1.77 7.20
N THR A 47 -9.30 2.12 6.05
CA THR A 47 -8.02 1.51 5.66
C THR A 47 -6.84 2.35 6.14
N THR A 48 -6.21 1.88 7.21
CA THR A 48 -4.93 2.39 7.71
C THR A 48 -3.83 2.04 6.72
N VAL A 49 -3.04 3.03 6.28
CA VAL A 49 -1.88 2.80 5.42
C VAL A 49 -0.65 2.61 6.29
N THR A 50 -0.08 1.40 6.24
CA THR A 50 1.09 0.99 7.03
C THR A 50 2.30 0.80 6.14
N VAL A 51 3.42 1.45 6.48
CA VAL A 51 4.70 1.28 5.79
C VAL A 51 5.65 0.48 6.67
N ALA A 52 6.04 -0.72 6.24
CA ALA A 52 7.00 -1.56 6.93
C ALA A 52 8.40 -1.45 6.30
N ALA A 53 9.38 -0.95 7.05
CA ALA A 53 10.78 -0.85 6.66
C ALA A 53 11.58 -2.07 7.15
N ILE A 54 12.28 -2.72 6.23
CA ILE A 54 13.05 -3.94 6.47
C ILE A 54 14.47 -3.74 5.94
N ARG A 55 15.48 -4.06 6.75
CA ARG A 55 16.86 -4.15 6.27
C ARG A 55 17.15 -5.57 5.81
N GLU A 56 18.03 -5.71 4.81
CA GLU A 56 18.47 -7.02 4.32
C GLU A 56 18.99 -7.95 5.43
N GLY A 57 19.74 -7.42 6.39
CA GLY A 57 20.21 -8.20 7.54
C GLY A 57 19.09 -8.79 8.39
N ASP A 58 17.99 -8.07 8.55
CA ASP A 58 16.80 -8.50 9.31
C ASP A 58 15.93 -9.50 8.52
N ALA A 59 16.11 -9.60 7.20
CA ALA A 59 15.37 -10.51 6.32
C ALA A 59 16.17 -11.75 5.90
N GLY A 60 17.46 -11.82 6.22
CA GLY A 60 18.39 -12.78 5.61
C GLY A 60 18.37 -14.17 6.24
N TRP A 61 18.14 -14.30 7.55
CA TRP A 61 18.31 -15.58 8.25
C TRP A 61 17.01 -16.39 8.35
N HIS A 62 15.88 -15.71 8.61
CA HIS A 62 14.56 -16.35 8.75
C HIS A 62 13.46 -15.49 8.10
N PRO A 63 13.47 -15.35 6.75
CA PRO A 63 12.48 -14.55 6.04
C PRO A 63 11.04 -14.99 6.32
N GLU A 64 10.80 -16.28 6.60
CA GLU A 64 9.49 -16.85 6.91
C GLU A 64 8.86 -16.24 8.17
N ARG A 65 9.67 -15.89 9.17
CA ARG A 65 9.19 -15.31 10.43
C ARG A 65 8.80 -13.84 10.23
N VAL A 66 9.62 -13.11 9.47
CA VAL A 66 9.34 -11.73 9.07
C VAL A 66 8.06 -11.67 8.23
N VAL A 67 7.95 -12.52 7.22
CA VAL A 67 6.80 -12.52 6.31
C VAL A 67 5.53 -12.94 7.03
N SER A 68 5.58 -13.93 7.91
CA SER A 68 4.41 -14.35 8.68
C SER A 68 3.85 -13.21 9.53
N ARG A 69 4.74 -12.38 10.10
CA ARG A 69 4.33 -11.22 10.89
C ARG A 69 3.78 -10.09 10.02
N LEU A 70 4.38 -9.83 8.86
CA LEU A 70 3.86 -8.87 7.87
C LEU A 70 2.52 -9.30 7.29
N ALA A 71 2.32 -10.60 7.06
CA ALA A 71 1.06 -11.14 6.56
C ALA A 71 -0.08 -10.96 7.56
N ALA A 72 0.22 -11.03 8.87
CA ALA A 72 -0.75 -10.69 9.91
C ALA A 72 -1.14 -9.22 9.86
N GLU A 73 -0.19 -8.29 9.69
CA GLU A 73 -0.52 -6.86 9.56
C GLU A 73 -1.29 -6.56 8.26
N ALA A 74 -0.94 -7.20 7.15
CA ALA A 74 -1.63 -7.05 5.87
C ALA A 74 -3.04 -7.64 5.84
N ALA A 75 -3.48 -8.31 6.92
CA ALA A 75 -4.86 -8.78 7.05
C ALA A 75 -5.79 -7.67 7.57
N ASP A 76 -5.24 -6.74 8.37
CA ASP A 76 -5.99 -5.68 9.03
C ASP A 76 -5.82 -4.33 8.31
N ASP A 77 -4.68 -4.11 7.65
CA ASP A 77 -4.28 -2.82 7.07
C ASP A 77 -3.78 -2.91 5.61
N GLU A 78 -3.79 -1.77 4.92
CA GLU A 78 -3.08 -1.60 3.64
C GLU A 78 -1.57 -1.54 3.91
N LEU A 79 -0.85 -2.61 3.57
CA LEU A 79 0.58 -2.74 3.83
C LEU A 79 1.43 -2.39 2.59
N LEU A 80 2.43 -1.54 2.79
CA LEU A 80 3.56 -1.34 1.89
C LEU A 80 4.84 -1.86 2.56
N VAL A 81 5.70 -2.55 1.80
CA VAL A 81 7.04 -2.94 2.28
C VAL A 81 8.12 -2.09 1.63
N VAL A 82 9.02 -1.52 2.42
CA VAL A 82 10.27 -0.88 1.96
C VAL A 82 11.44 -1.74 2.39
N PHE A 83 12.17 -2.27 1.42
CA PHE A 83 13.27 -3.20 1.61
C PHE A 83 14.61 -2.56 1.23
N GLY A 84 15.47 -2.37 2.22
CA GLY A 84 16.82 -1.87 2.05
C GLY A 84 17.80 -2.99 1.76
N SER A 85 18.30 -3.09 0.52
CA SER A 85 19.23 -4.14 0.07
C SER A 85 20.59 -3.57 -0.35
N HIS A 86 21.65 -4.36 -0.16
CA HIS A 86 22.99 -4.11 -0.67
C HIS A 86 23.21 -4.68 -2.08
N GLY A 87 22.22 -5.40 -2.66
CA GLY A 87 22.36 -6.11 -3.94
C GLY A 87 21.10 -6.11 -4.82
N GLN A 88 20.97 -7.12 -5.70
CA GLN A 88 19.79 -7.28 -6.56
C GLN A 88 18.60 -7.85 -5.79
N ALA A 89 17.81 -7.00 -5.15
CA ALA A 89 16.69 -7.42 -4.31
C ALA A 89 15.57 -8.20 -5.02
N ARG A 90 15.51 -8.19 -6.36
CA ARG A 90 14.51 -8.97 -7.12
C ARG A 90 14.61 -10.47 -6.90
N GLN A 91 15.78 -10.97 -6.49
CA GLN A 91 16.02 -12.38 -6.18
C GLN A 91 16.12 -12.65 -4.68
N HIS A 92 15.79 -11.67 -3.82
CA HIS A 92 15.91 -11.86 -2.38
C HIS A 92 14.87 -12.89 -1.88
N PRO A 93 15.24 -13.84 -0.99
CA PRO A 93 14.34 -14.86 -0.46
C PRO A 93 13.03 -14.31 0.10
N LEU A 94 13.07 -13.11 0.68
CA LEU A 94 11.90 -12.35 1.15
C LEU A 94 10.78 -12.25 0.09
N MET A 95 11.11 -12.02 -1.18
CA MET A 95 10.10 -11.86 -2.24
C MET A 95 9.37 -13.15 -2.55
N ALA A 96 10.11 -14.27 -2.61
CA ALA A 96 9.53 -15.59 -2.81
C ALA A 96 8.62 -15.97 -1.64
N GLU A 97 9.07 -15.65 -0.43
CA GLU A 97 8.36 -15.95 0.80
C GLU A 97 7.07 -15.13 0.94
N LEU A 98 7.10 -13.83 0.61
CA LEU A 98 5.89 -12.99 0.54
C LEU A 98 4.85 -13.58 -0.41
N ARG A 99 5.26 -14.00 -1.62
CA ARG A 99 4.36 -14.63 -2.60
C ARG A 99 3.77 -15.94 -2.09
N ARG A 100 4.57 -16.71 -1.34
CA ARG A 100 4.14 -17.99 -0.76
C ARG A 100 3.10 -17.80 0.34
N CYS A 101 3.29 -16.80 1.21
CA CYS A 101 2.40 -16.53 2.34
C CYS A 101 1.17 -15.71 1.98
N LEU A 102 1.22 -14.95 0.87
CA LEU A 102 0.12 -14.10 0.40
C LEU A 102 -0.32 -14.52 -1.02
N PRO A 103 -0.88 -15.72 -1.21
CA PRO A 103 -1.20 -16.26 -2.54
C PRO A 103 -2.32 -15.49 -3.28
N GLY A 104 -3.02 -14.58 -2.61
CA GLY A 104 -4.04 -13.71 -3.20
C GLY A 104 -3.53 -12.32 -3.61
N CYS A 105 -2.29 -11.97 -3.25
CA CYS A 105 -1.68 -10.67 -3.51
C CYS A 105 -0.57 -10.83 -4.53
N GLU A 106 -0.61 -10.03 -5.60
CA GLU A 106 0.56 -9.93 -6.46
C GLU A 106 1.64 -9.12 -5.73
N VAL A 107 2.79 -9.75 -5.46
CA VAL A 107 3.94 -9.09 -4.85
C VAL A 107 4.80 -8.46 -5.95
N VAL A 108 4.75 -7.13 -6.03
CA VAL A 108 5.36 -6.34 -7.11
C VAL A 108 6.59 -5.58 -6.59
N PRO A 109 7.82 -5.97 -6.97
CA PRO A 109 9.01 -5.25 -6.57
C PRO A 109 9.17 -3.96 -7.38
N VAL A 110 9.21 -2.81 -6.70
CA VAL A 110 9.39 -1.47 -7.28
C VAL A 110 10.80 -0.97 -6.94
N PRO A 111 11.77 -1.05 -7.87
CA PRO A 111 13.12 -0.57 -7.62
C PRO A 111 13.16 0.95 -7.62
N VAL A 112 13.47 1.51 -6.46
CA VAL A 112 13.63 2.94 -6.24
C VAL A 112 15.11 3.28 -6.18
N ARG A 113 15.50 4.29 -6.98
CA ARG A 113 16.84 4.88 -6.87
C ARG A 113 16.68 6.23 -6.19
N HIS A 114 17.34 6.40 -5.05
CA HIS A 114 17.40 7.67 -4.33
C HIS A 114 18.23 8.72 -5.11
N ARG A 115 17.64 9.23 -6.20
CA ARG A 115 18.11 10.38 -6.98
C ARG A 115 16.97 11.39 -7.01
N HIS A 116 17.27 12.63 -6.63
CA HIS A 116 16.29 13.71 -6.51
C HIS A 116 15.38 13.79 -7.75
N GLY A 117 14.07 13.87 -7.53
CA GLY A 117 13.04 13.99 -8.57
C GLY A 117 12.51 12.69 -9.17
N ARG A 118 13.15 11.53 -8.96
CA ARG A 118 12.61 10.23 -9.41
C ARG A 118 11.67 9.59 -8.40
N LEU A 119 11.81 9.92 -7.13
CA LEU A 119 11.04 9.30 -6.06
C LEU A 119 9.53 9.58 -6.17
N LEU A 120 9.12 10.78 -6.59
CA LEU A 120 7.70 11.10 -6.75
C LEU A 120 7.00 10.23 -7.79
N ARG A 121 7.67 9.92 -8.92
CA ARG A 121 7.14 9.01 -9.93
C ARG A 121 7.02 7.59 -9.38
N ASP A 122 8.05 7.15 -8.66
CA ASP A 122 8.05 5.81 -8.07
C ASP A 122 6.97 5.70 -6.99
N ALA A 123 6.76 6.73 -6.17
CA ALA A 123 5.71 6.79 -5.15
C ALA A 123 4.30 6.78 -5.76
N ALA A 124 4.07 7.49 -6.87
CA ALA A 124 2.80 7.40 -7.62
C ALA A 124 2.58 6.00 -8.22
N THR A 125 3.64 5.31 -8.63
CA THR A 125 3.55 3.91 -9.08
C THR A 125 3.17 2.99 -7.93
N VAL A 126 3.74 3.22 -6.75
CA VAL A 126 3.40 2.47 -5.53
C VAL A 126 1.95 2.71 -5.11
N GLU A 127 1.48 3.96 -5.14
CA GLU A 127 0.07 4.32 -4.86
C GLU A 127 -0.88 3.55 -5.78
N HIS A 128 -0.60 3.54 -7.09
CA HIS A 128 -1.44 2.83 -8.05
C HIS A 128 -1.48 1.32 -7.80
N LEU A 129 -0.35 0.71 -7.42
CA LEU A 129 -0.30 -0.71 -7.07
C LEU A 129 -1.13 -1.03 -5.82
N LEU A 130 -1.11 -0.17 -4.80
CA LEU A 130 -1.97 -0.32 -3.63
C LEU A 130 -3.45 -0.21 -4.02
N ASP A 131 -3.80 0.77 -4.85
CA ASP A 131 -5.17 0.97 -5.34
C ASP A 131 -5.69 -0.24 -6.14
N ASP A 132 -4.81 -0.95 -6.84
CA ASP A 132 -5.13 -2.17 -7.60
C ASP A 132 -5.16 -3.45 -6.72
N GLY A 133 -4.85 -3.34 -5.41
CA GLY A 133 -4.82 -4.46 -4.48
C GLY A 133 -3.56 -5.34 -4.60
N HIS A 134 -2.47 -4.77 -5.10
CA HIS A 134 -1.17 -5.44 -5.11
C HIS A 134 -0.39 -5.15 -3.82
N LEU A 135 0.60 -5.99 -3.51
CA LEU A 135 1.58 -5.72 -2.45
C LEU A 135 2.86 -5.16 -3.06
N PRO A 136 3.01 -3.81 -3.14
CA PRO A 136 4.26 -3.22 -3.55
C PRO A 136 5.37 -3.49 -2.54
N VAL A 137 6.54 -3.86 -3.06
CA VAL A 137 7.79 -3.91 -2.30
C VAL A 137 8.76 -2.92 -2.91
N VAL A 138 8.90 -1.77 -2.25
CA VAL A 138 9.88 -0.76 -2.63
C VAL A 138 11.27 -1.28 -2.30
N VAL A 139 12.09 -1.44 -3.33
CA VAL A 139 13.48 -1.87 -3.19
C VAL A 139 14.37 -0.65 -3.27
N THR A 140 15.16 -0.40 -2.23
CA THR A 140 16.07 0.76 -2.15
C THR A 140 17.46 0.32 -1.68
N PRO A 141 18.54 1.04 -2.02
CA PRO A 141 19.83 0.85 -1.37
C PRO A 141 19.70 0.90 0.16
N ALA A 142 20.37 -0.01 0.87
CA ALA A 142 20.26 -0.10 2.33
C ALA A 142 20.60 1.21 3.08
N ASN A 143 21.51 2.02 2.53
CA ASN A 143 21.88 3.33 3.09
C ASN A 143 20.81 4.42 2.87
N ALA A 144 19.90 4.22 1.91
CA ALA A 144 18.80 5.15 1.59
C ALA A 144 17.45 4.65 2.14
N LEU A 145 17.42 3.57 2.93
CA LEU A 145 16.20 2.98 3.46
C LEU A 145 15.35 4.01 4.21
N HIS A 146 15.95 4.72 5.16
CA HIS A 146 15.22 5.66 6.01
C HIS A 146 14.66 6.84 5.24
N ASP A 147 15.45 7.44 4.35
CA ASP A 147 15.03 8.59 3.54
C ASP A 147 13.88 8.20 2.59
N VAL A 148 14.02 7.06 1.89
CA VAL A 148 12.96 6.54 1.01
C VAL A 148 11.71 6.17 1.80
N THR A 149 11.85 5.53 2.97
CA THR A 149 10.70 5.22 3.83
C THR A 149 9.98 6.50 4.27
N ALA A 150 10.71 7.52 4.71
CA ALA A 150 10.13 8.77 5.17
C ALA A 150 9.40 9.52 4.04
N GLU A 151 10.03 9.62 2.86
CA GLU A 151 9.43 10.28 1.72
C GLU A 151 8.19 9.53 1.19
N ILE A 152 8.24 8.20 1.10
CA ILE A 152 7.07 7.41 0.66
C ILE A 152 5.95 7.46 1.69
N ALA A 153 6.27 7.33 2.98
CA ALA A 153 5.28 7.48 4.05
C ALA A 153 4.62 8.86 4.03
N SER A 154 5.39 9.92 3.76
CA SER A 154 4.86 11.26 3.59
C SER A 154 3.95 11.37 2.36
N TYR A 155 4.38 10.84 1.21
CA TYR A 155 3.64 10.92 -0.05
C TYR A 155 2.30 10.19 0.02
N LEU A 156 2.32 8.92 0.47
CA LEU A 156 1.12 8.08 0.60
C LEU A 156 0.24 8.47 1.79
N ARG A 157 0.62 9.51 2.52
CA ARG A 157 -0.02 9.93 3.75
C ARG A 157 -0.19 8.77 4.74
N ALA A 158 0.84 7.94 4.90
CA ALA A 158 0.82 6.80 5.81
C ALA A 158 0.39 7.22 7.22
N ASP A 159 -0.32 6.30 7.89
CA ASP A 159 -0.79 6.46 9.26
C ASP A 159 0.26 5.97 10.26
N ARG A 160 1.04 4.96 9.88
CA ARG A 160 2.13 4.45 10.71
C ARG A 160 3.28 3.89 9.89
N VAL A 161 4.47 3.97 10.48
CA VAL A 161 5.69 3.35 9.96
C VAL A 161 6.18 2.33 10.98
N LEU A 162 6.36 1.11 10.53
CA LEU A 162 6.89 -0.01 11.30
C LEU A 162 8.33 -0.29 10.84
N ARG A 163 9.22 -0.51 11.80
CA ARG A 163 10.54 -1.09 11.55
C ARG A 163 10.50 -2.55 11.91
N VAL A 164 10.87 -3.40 10.97
CA VAL A 164 10.97 -4.83 11.19
C VAL A 164 12.36 -5.16 11.71
N LEU A 165 12.41 -5.82 12.86
CA LEU A 165 13.64 -6.31 13.46
C LEU A 165 13.56 -7.83 13.59
N GLN A 166 14.65 -8.50 13.23
CA GLN A 166 14.76 -9.93 13.51
C GLN A 166 15.19 -10.15 14.97
N THR A 167 14.53 -11.07 15.65
CA THR A 167 14.85 -11.47 17.03
C THR A 167 15.09 -12.99 17.10
N SER A 168 15.66 -13.47 18.20
CA SER A 168 15.81 -14.92 18.45
C SER A 168 14.47 -15.66 18.41
N ASP A 169 13.43 -15.00 18.91
CA ASP A 169 12.09 -15.55 19.06
C ASP A 169 11.23 -15.34 17.80
N GLY A 170 11.71 -14.54 16.84
CA GLY A 170 11.07 -14.38 15.54
C GLY A 170 11.34 -13.05 14.85
N ALA A 171 10.26 -12.35 14.52
CA ALA A 171 10.32 -11.02 13.93
C ALA A 171 9.43 -10.10 14.75
N GLU A 172 9.97 -8.94 15.11
CA GLU A 172 9.28 -7.92 15.87
C GLU A 172 9.00 -6.71 14.99
N LEU A 173 7.80 -6.16 15.11
CA LEU A 173 7.38 -4.94 14.41
C LEU A 173 7.39 -3.78 15.40
N HIS A 174 8.39 -2.92 15.27
CA HIS A 174 8.54 -1.73 16.11
C HIS A 174 7.89 -0.54 15.41
N GLN A 175 6.85 0.04 16.01
CA GLN A 175 6.30 1.29 15.50
C GLN A 175 7.29 2.42 15.76
N VAL A 176 7.86 2.98 14.70
CA VAL A 176 8.85 4.07 14.79
C VAL A 176 8.24 5.44 14.57
N TRP A 177 7.07 5.49 13.93
CA TRP A 177 6.31 6.72 13.72
C TRP A 177 4.82 6.41 13.55
N GLN A 178 3.98 7.35 13.98
CA GLN A 178 2.54 7.33 13.78
C GLN A 178 2.03 8.75 13.56
N ARG A 179 1.08 8.88 12.65
CA ARG A 179 0.35 10.12 12.40
C ARG A 179 -0.53 10.44 13.60
N ALA A 180 -0.45 11.67 14.09
CA ALA A 180 -1.39 12.14 15.09
C ALA A 180 -2.81 12.15 14.50
N PRO A 181 -3.81 11.58 15.19
CA PRO A 181 -5.19 11.71 14.75
C PRO A 181 -5.55 13.20 14.68
N GLU A 182 -6.29 13.60 13.63
CA GLU A 182 -6.76 14.99 13.54
C GLU A 182 -7.57 15.32 14.81
N PRO A 183 -7.31 16.47 15.46
CA PRO A 183 -8.05 16.85 16.64
C PRO A 183 -9.52 16.93 16.26
N SER A 184 -10.36 16.12 16.92
CA SER A 184 -11.79 16.12 16.71
C SER A 184 -12.31 17.51 17.05
N VAL A 185 -12.62 18.30 16.02
CA VAL A 185 -13.25 19.61 16.19
C VAL A 185 -14.63 19.32 16.77
N SER A 186 -14.76 19.54 18.08
CA SER A 186 -16.01 19.42 18.84
C SER A 186 -16.85 20.68 18.66
#